data_AF-A0A4R5NQ05-F1
#
_entry.id   AF-A0A4R5NQ05-F1
#
_cell.length_a   1.000
_cell.length_b   1.000
_cell.length_c   1.000
_cell.angle_alpha   90.00
_cell.angle_beta   90.00
_cell.angle_gamma   90.00
#
_symmetry.space_group_name_H-M   'P 1'
#
loop_
_entity.id
_entity.type
_entity.pdbx_description
1 polymer ?
#
loop_
_entity_poly.entity_id
_entity_poly.type
_entity_poly.pdbx_seq_one_letter_code
_entity_poly.pdbx_strand_id
1 'polypeptide(L)' 'MSEPSITNTELLTKMQVIERYFPGCGYNTVNPVFYENDFPKLIIPGKKRPLYPAPEVEKWIHNHTVYGF' A
#
# COMPACT_ATOMS: atom_id res chain seq x y z
N MET A 1 -29.94 -1.80 -13.78
CA MET A 1 -29.16 -0.87 -12.95
C MET A 1 -28.10 -1.71 -12.26
N SER A 2 -26.82 -1.45 -12.53
CA SER A 2 -25.73 -2.21 -11.93
C SER A 2 -25.54 -1.74 -10.49
N GLU A 3 -25.65 -2.64 -9.53
CA GLU A 3 -25.23 -2.42 -8.15
C GLU A 3 -23.77 -1.92 -8.16
N PRO A 4 -23.39 -0.94 -7.32
CA PRO A 4 -21.99 -0.67 -7.12
C PRO A 4 -21.43 -1.92 -6.44
N SER A 5 -20.67 -2.72 -7.18
CA SER A 5 -19.84 -3.75 -6.58
C SER A 5 -18.99 -3.04 -5.54
N ILE A 6 -19.32 -3.25 -4.26
CA ILE A 6 -18.41 -2.95 -3.16
C ILE A 6 -17.22 -3.86 -3.46
N THR A 7 -16.25 -3.34 -4.21
CA THR A 7 -14.97 -4.01 -4.39
C THR A 7 -14.48 -4.23 -2.98
N ASN A 8 -14.43 -5.50 -2.53
CA ASN A 8 -13.77 -5.86 -1.28
C ASN A 8 -12.32 -5.40 -1.42
N THR A 9 -12.05 -4.15 -1.03
CA THR A 9 -10.73 -3.56 -1.16
C THR A 9 -9.83 -4.35 -0.22
N GLU A 10 -8.95 -5.17 -0.81
CA GLU A 10 -8.01 -5.98 -0.05
C GLU A 10 -7.14 -5.05 0.80
N LEU A 11 -7.19 -5.25 2.12
CA LEU A 11 -6.42 -4.48 3.08
C LEU A 11 -5.21 -5.29 3.52
N LEU A 12 -4.02 -4.77 3.22
CA LEU A 12 -2.76 -5.42 3.52
C LEU A 12 -2.15 -4.85 4.80
N THR A 13 -1.39 -5.69 5.49
CA THR A 13 -0.46 -5.25 6.53
C THR A 13 0.83 -4.71 5.92
N LYS A 14 1.64 -4.02 6.71
CA LYS A 14 2.94 -3.49 6.27
C LYS A 14 3.84 -4.58 5.66
N MET A 15 3.90 -5.74 6.30
CA MET A 15 4.72 -6.87 5.83
C MET A 15 4.21 -7.42 4.50
N GLN A 16 2.88 -7.57 4.36
CA GLN A 16 2.28 -8.02 3.09
C GLN A 16 2.55 -7.04 1.95
N VAL A 17 2.57 -5.72 2.21
CA VAL A 17 2.97 -4.73 1.20
C VAL A 17 4.42 -4.93 0.79
N ILE A 18 5.35 -5.10 1.75
CA ILE A 18 6.77 -5.31 1.46
C ILE A 18 6.97 -6.58 0.63
N GLU A 19 6.37 -7.69 1.05
CA GLU A 19 6.49 -8.98 0.36
C GLU A 19 5.91 -8.96 -1.05
N ARG A 20 4.76 -8.29 -1.24
CA ARG A 20 4.07 -8.27 -2.54
C ARG A 20 4.68 -7.27 -3.51
N TYR A 21 5.05 -6.08 -3.05
CA TYR A 21 5.37 -4.95 -3.93
C TYR A 21 6.84 -4.52 -3.90
N PHE A 22 7.60 -4.95 -2.90
CA PHE A 22 9.04 -4.68 -2.79
C PHE A 22 9.83 -5.98 -2.65
N PRO A 23 9.65 -6.96 -3.57
CA PRO A 23 10.28 -8.26 -3.45
C PRO A 23 11.81 -8.11 -3.47
N GLY A 24 12.48 -8.71 -2.49
CA GLY A 24 13.94 -8.66 -2.36
C GLY A 24 14.49 -7.38 -1.70
N CYS A 25 13.65 -6.40 -1.39
CA CYS A 25 14.08 -5.22 -0.62
C CYS A 25 14.06 -5.53 0.88
N GLY A 26 15.13 -5.13 1.58
CA GLY A 26 15.19 -5.24 3.04
C GLY A 26 14.19 -4.31 3.72
N TYR A 27 13.64 -4.73 4.88
CA TYR A 27 12.67 -3.94 5.65
C TYR A 27 13.12 -2.50 5.87
N ASN A 28 14.39 -2.29 6.30
CA ASN A 28 14.92 -0.96 6.59
C ASN A 28 15.00 -0.05 5.35
N THR A 29 15.13 -0.64 4.16
CA THR A 29 15.17 0.08 2.89
C THR A 29 13.78 0.58 2.49
N VAL A 30 12.74 -0.25 2.69
CA VAL A 30 11.35 0.09 2.32
C VAL A 30 10.64 0.89 3.41
N ASN A 31 11.07 0.74 4.67
CA ASN A 31 10.41 1.38 5.82
C ASN A 31 10.17 2.89 5.66
N PRO A 32 11.11 3.70 5.10
CA PRO A 32 10.89 5.12 4.82
C PRO A 32 9.69 5.43 3.92
N VAL A 33 9.40 4.60 2.92
CA VAL A 33 8.29 4.80 1.95
C VAL A 33 6.94 4.94 2.67
N PHE A 34 6.74 4.17 3.74
CA PHE A 34 5.51 4.18 4.53
C PHE A 34 5.29 5.47 5.34
N TYR A 35 6.30 6.33 5.43
CA TYR A 35 6.22 7.64 6.09
C TYR A 35 6.07 8.78 5.10
N GLU A 36 6.06 8.50 3.79
CA GLU A 36 5.72 9.50 2.78
C GLU A 36 4.29 9.99 3.00
N ASN A 37 4.07 11.28 2.70
CA ASN A 37 2.83 11.97 3.02
C ASN A 37 1.64 11.41 2.22
N ASP A 38 1.91 11.01 0.99
CA ASP A 38 0.95 10.53 0.00
C ASP A 38 0.91 9.01 -0.13
N PHE A 39 1.74 8.28 0.62
CA PHE A 39 1.69 6.82 0.61
C PHE A 39 0.32 6.32 1.14
N PRO A 40 -0.41 5.48 0.38
CA PRO A 40 -1.76 5.06 0.72
C PRO A 40 -1.81 4.33 2.06
N LYS A 41 -2.61 4.81 3.01
CA LYS A 41 -2.77 4.19 4.32
C LYS A 41 -4.16 4.47 4.90
N LEU A 42 -4.76 3.43 5.47
CA LEU A 42 -6.03 3.49 6.17
C LEU A 42 -5.79 3.34 7.67
N ILE A 43 -6.15 4.39 8.43
CA ILE A 43 -6.12 4.37 9.89
C ILE A 43 -7.51 3.96 10.38
N ILE A 44 -7.60 2.76 10.94
CA ILE A 44 -8.85 2.25 11.51
C ILE A 44 -8.88 2.60 13.01
N PRO A 45 -9.92 3.30 13.51
CA PRO A 45 -10.07 3.59 14.93
C PRO A 45 -9.96 2.31 15.77
N GLY A 46 -9.16 2.36 16.84
CA GLY A 46 -8.92 1.21 17.72
C GLY A 46 -7.84 0.23 17.27
N LYS A 47 -7.29 0.34 16.05
CA LYS A 47 -6.12 -0.44 15.63
C LYS A 47 -4.83 0.35 15.82
N LYS A 48 -3.81 -0.32 16.38
CA LYS A 48 -2.47 0.27 16.60
C LYS A 48 -1.69 0.50 15.30
N ARG A 49 -1.98 -0.26 14.25
CA ARG A 49 -1.24 -0.22 12.98
C ARG A 49 -2.19 0.11 11.83
N PRO A 50 -1.77 0.96 10.88
CA PRO A 50 -2.53 1.20 9.67
C PRO A 50 -2.58 -0.06 8.81
N LEU A 51 -3.59 -0.11 7.95
CA LEU A 51 -3.68 -1.06 6.86
C LEU A 51 -3.51 -0.33 5.53
N TYR A 52 -3.18 -1.08 4.50
CA TYR A 52 -2.77 -0.54 3.21
C TYR A 52 -3.71 -1.07 2.13
N PRO A 53 -4.55 -0.23 1.52
CA PRO A 53 -5.43 -0.67 0.43
C PRO A 53 -4.60 -1.12 -0.77
N ALA A 54 -4.66 -2.40 -1.12
CA ALA A 54 -3.88 -2.99 -2.21
C ALA A 54 -3.97 -2.21 -3.55
N PRO A 55 -5.16 -1.84 -4.06
CA PRO A 55 -5.25 -1.14 -5.35
C PRO A 55 -4.65 0.28 -5.30
N GLU A 56 -4.73 0.95 -4.16
CA GLU A 56 -4.14 2.30 -4.02
C GLU A 56 -2.62 2.21 -3.93
N VAL A 57 -2.09 1.23 -3.18
CA VAL A 57 -0.65 0.97 -3.10
C VAL A 57 -0.08 0.64 -4.47
N GLU A 58 -0.74 -0.25 -5.23
CA GLU A 58 -0.33 -0.61 -6.59
C GLU A 58 -0.31 0.61 -7.51
N LYS A 59 -1.36 1.45 -7.47
CA LYS A 59 -1.40 2.71 -8.23
C LYS A 59 -0.30 3.67 -7.80
N TRP A 60 -0.05 3.80 -6.50
CA TRP A 60 1.01 4.67 -5.98
C TRP A 60 2.38 4.21 -6.49
N ILE A 61 2.67 2.91 -6.41
CA ILE A 61 3.92 2.33 -6.94
C ILE A 61 4.02 2.58 -8.44
N HIS A 62 2.97 2.33 -9.22
CA HIS A 62 3.00 2.58 -10.65
C HIS A 62 3.32 4.04 -10.99
N ASN A 63 2.83 5.00 -10.19
CA ASN A 63 3.09 6.42 -10.38
C ASN A 63 4.47 6.87 -9.86
N HIS A 64 4.97 6.24 -8.79
CA HIS A 64 6.25 6.58 -8.13
C HIS A 64 7.42 5.76 -8.64
N THR A 65 7.16 4.69 -9.38
CA THR A 65 8.12 4.09 -10.31
C THR A 65 8.21 5.05 -11.50
N VAL A 66 8.83 6.21 -11.26
CA VAL A 66 9.42 6.99 -12.34
C VAL A 66 10.25 5.99 -13.15
N TYR A 67 10.11 6.00 -14.47
CA TYR A 67 10.97 5.29 -15.41
C TYR A 67 12.43 5.74 -15.21
N GLY A 68 13.04 5.31 -14.11
CA GLY A 68 14.42 5.54 -13.72
C GLY A 68 15.27 4.54 -14.49
N PHE A 69 15.76 5.00 -15.64
CA PHE A 69 16.93 4.46 -16.30
C PHE A 69 18.14 4.42 -15.36
#